data_AF-A0A9E6JUS6-F1
#
_entry.id   AF-A0A9E6JUS6-F1
#
_cell.length_a   1.000
_cell.length_b   1.000
_cell.length_c   1.000
_cell.angle_alpha   90.00
_cell.angle_beta   90.00
_cell.angle_gamma   90.00
#
_symmetry.space_group_name_H-M   'P 1'
#
loop_
_entity.id
_entity.type
_entity.pdbx_description
1 polymer ?
#
loop_
_entity_poly.entity_id
_entity_poly.type
_entity_poly.pdbx_seq_one_letter_code
_entity_poly.pdbx_strand_id
1 'polypeptide(L)'
;MKIAKNKYNDLLENIGQTIEMARQNAFKAINTELVKANWEIGRHIVEFEQQGAERAEYGSELLTKLAKDLKLRYGKGFGRRNVLDMRRFYVAFPKWQTVSAKLSWSHFIVLLGISDEVTRKFYEKQAINENWSKRELERQINSSLFERLALSRDKKGVLQLSKKGNVTFYPKEVIKDPYVLD
;
A
#
# COMPACT_ATOMS: atom_id res chain seq x y z
N MET A 1 25.11 3.04 -46.14
CA MET A 1 25.01 1.73 -45.45
C MET A 1 23.55 1.52 -45.03
N LYS A 2 22.81 0.58 -45.64
CA LYS A 2 21.41 0.31 -45.25
C LYS A 2 21.42 -0.53 -43.97
N ILE A 3 20.96 0.04 -42.86
CA ILE A 3 20.72 -0.75 -41.64
C ILE A 3 19.63 -1.77 -41.98
N ALA A 4 19.90 -3.05 -41.74
CA ALA A 4 18.90 -4.10 -41.92
C ALA A 4 17.69 -3.79 -41.03
N LYS A 5 16.49 -3.76 -41.61
CA LYS A 5 15.24 -3.32 -40.97
C LYS A 5 15.01 -3.93 -39.58
N ASN A 6 15.39 -5.20 -39.38
CA ASN A 6 15.32 -5.89 -38.09
C ASN A 6 16.25 -5.28 -37.03
N LYS A 7 17.52 -4.99 -37.36
CA LYS A 7 18.47 -4.39 -36.40
C LYS A 7 18.02 -3.01 -35.91
N TYR A 8 17.32 -2.25 -36.77
CA TYR A 8 16.77 -0.95 -36.37
C TYR A 8 15.55 -1.10 -35.46
N ASN A 9 14.66 -2.07 -35.73
CA ASN A 9 13.52 -2.36 -34.86
C ASN A 9 13.99 -2.86 -33.49
N ASP A 10 14.99 -3.72 -33.43
CA ASP A 10 15.58 -4.19 -32.16
C ASP A 10 16.18 -3.02 -31.37
N LEU A 11 16.87 -2.10 -32.04
CA LEU A 11 17.38 -0.87 -31.42
C LEU A 11 16.24 0.00 -30.86
N LEU A 12 15.16 0.20 -31.63
CA LEU A 12 13.99 0.95 -31.17
C LEU A 12 13.34 0.31 -29.95
N GLU A 13 13.18 -1.02 -29.94
CA GLU A 13 12.62 -1.75 -28.81
C GLU A 13 13.50 -1.61 -27.57
N ASN A 14 14.82 -1.80 -27.70
CA ASN A 14 15.77 -1.66 -26.59
C ASN A 14 15.78 -0.24 -26.00
N ILE A 15 15.72 0.79 -26.85
CA ILE A 15 15.61 2.18 -26.40
C ILE A 15 14.27 2.40 -25.67
N GLY A 16 13.17 1.88 -26.24
CA GLY A 16 11.85 1.96 -25.63
C GLY A 16 11.80 1.32 -24.24
N GLN A 17 12.34 0.10 -24.10
CA GLN A 17 12.43 -0.61 -22.83
C GLN A 17 13.30 0.14 -21.81
N THR A 18 14.41 0.75 -22.24
CA THR A 18 15.27 1.56 -21.38
C THR A 18 14.51 2.77 -20.81
N ILE A 19 13.75 3.49 -21.66
CA ILE A 19 12.93 4.63 -21.24
C ILE A 19 11.84 4.19 -20.27
N GLU A 20 11.17 3.08 -20.56
CA GLU A 20 10.08 2.58 -19.72
C GLU A 20 10.59 2.13 -18.34
N MET A 21 11.73 1.43 -18.29
CA MET A 21 12.39 1.07 -17.04
C MET A 21 12.80 2.31 -16.23
N ALA A 22 13.36 3.34 -16.88
CA ALA A 22 13.71 4.59 -16.22
C ALA A 22 12.49 5.28 -15.59
N ARG A 23 11.37 5.34 -16.32
CA ARG A 23 10.09 5.88 -15.82
C ARG A 23 9.58 5.09 -14.62
N GLN A 24 9.55 3.76 -14.72
CA GLN A 24 9.09 2.89 -13.63
C GLN A 24 9.94 3.07 -12.36
N ASN A 25 11.25 3.20 -12.50
CA ASN A 25 12.15 3.43 -11.37
C ASN A 25 11.90 4.80 -10.73
N ALA A 26 11.72 5.85 -11.54
CA ALA A 26 11.38 7.18 -11.03
C ALA A 26 10.05 7.17 -10.27
N PHE A 27 9.01 6.53 -10.82
CA PHE A 27 7.72 6.40 -10.14
C PHE A 27 7.83 5.64 -8.81
N LYS A 28 8.60 4.54 -8.75
CA LYS A 28 8.82 3.79 -7.50
C LYS A 28 9.54 4.62 -6.44
N ALA A 29 10.56 5.38 -6.84
CA ALA A 29 11.30 6.26 -5.93
C ALA A 29 10.39 7.35 -5.37
N ILE A 30 9.65 8.05 -6.24
CA ILE A 30 8.68 9.09 -5.83
C ILE A 30 7.62 8.50 -4.90
N ASN A 31 7.08 7.32 -5.23
CA ASN A 31 6.07 6.67 -4.39
C ASN A 31 6.60 6.38 -2.98
N THR A 32 7.82 5.83 -2.90
CA THR A 32 8.47 5.49 -1.63
C THR A 32 8.63 6.72 -0.76
N GLU A 33 9.17 7.80 -1.32
CA GLU A 33 9.38 9.05 -0.57
C GLU A 33 8.06 9.72 -0.18
N LEU A 34 7.03 9.68 -1.02
CA LEU A 34 5.72 10.22 -0.70
C LEU A 34 5.07 9.47 0.48
N VAL A 35 5.10 8.14 0.45
CA VAL A 35 4.56 7.30 1.52
C VAL A 35 5.34 7.54 2.82
N LYS A 36 6.67 7.64 2.74
CA LYS A 36 7.53 7.95 3.88
C LYS A 36 7.23 9.32 4.48
N ALA A 37 7.14 10.35 3.66
CA ALA A 37 6.81 11.70 4.12
C ALA A 37 5.45 11.74 4.84
N ASN A 38 4.43 11.09 4.28
CA ASN A 38 3.10 11.02 4.92
C ASN A 38 3.14 10.27 6.26
N TRP A 39 3.96 9.22 6.37
CA TRP A 39 4.19 8.51 7.62
C TRP A 39 4.89 9.38 8.67
N GLU A 40 5.97 10.07 8.29
CA GLU A 40 6.73 10.97 9.17
C GLU A 40 5.89 12.15 9.66
N ILE A 41 5.04 12.72 8.79
CA ILE A 41 4.09 13.76 9.19
C ILE A 41 3.14 13.21 10.26
N GLY A 42 2.62 11.99 10.05
CA GLY A 42 1.80 11.31 11.05
C GLY A 42 2.52 11.11 12.38
N ARG A 43 3.79 10.70 12.34
CA ARG A 43 4.64 10.53 13.51
C ARG A 43 4.80 11.84 14.27
N HIS A 44 5.17 12.92 13.58
CA HIS A 44 5.32 14.25 14.20
C HIS A 44 4.03 14.73 14.87
N ILE A 45 2.87 14.49 14.25
CA ILE A 45 1.57 14.85 14.84
C ILE A 45 1.33 14.07 16.13
N VAL A 46 1.52 12.75 16.11
CA VAL A 46 1.25 11.89 17.28
C VAL A 46 2.24 12.15 18.41
N GLU A 47 3.52 12.32 18.11
CA GLU A 47 4.54 12.68 19.11
C GLU A 47 4.23 14.03 19.77
N PHE A 48 3.81 15.03 18.99
CA PHE A 48 3.40 16.32 19.52
C PHE A 48 2.16 16.22 20.42
N GLU A 49 1.16 15.43 20.01
CA GLU A 49 -0.03 15.17 20.83
C GLU A 49 0.30 14.46 22.16
N GLN A 50 1.27 13.54 22.17
CA GLN A 50 1.66 12.80 23.38
C GLN A 50 2.44 13.65 24.39
N GLN A 51 3.16 14.67 23.92
CA GLN A 51 3.91 15.61 24.76
C GLN A 51 3.02 16.69 25.39
N GLY A 52 1.81 16.91 24.84
CA GLY A 52 0.78 17.76 25.44
C GLY A 52 -0.20 16.91 26.24
N ALA A 53 -0.32 17.13 27.55
CA ALA A 53 -1.29 16.42 28.37
C ALA A 53 -2.72 16.55 27.79
N GLU A 54 -3.31 15.40 27.45
CA GLU A 54 -4.68 15.13 27.02
C GLU A 54 -5.69 16.30 27.02
N ARG A 55 -6.22 16.65 25.83
CA ARG A 55 -7.68 16.82 25.60
C ARG A 55 -8.02 16.43 24.16
N ALA A 56 -9.00 15.55 23.97
CA ALA A 56 -9.52 15.17 22.65
C ALA A 56 -10.01 16.37 21.81
N GLU A 57 -10.34 17.48 22.48
CA GLU A 57 -10.72 18.76 21.88
C GLU A 57 -9.52 19.47 21.21
N TYR A 58 -8.34 19.41 21.84
CA TYR A 58 -7.09 20.00 21.32
C TYR A 58 -6.63 19.34 20.02
N GLY A 59 -6.84 18.03 19.86
CA GLY A 59 -6.43 17.29 18.66
C GLY A 59 -7.20 17.73 17.40
N SER A 60 -8.49 18.04 17.53
CA SER A 60 -9.30 18.49 16.38
C SER A 60 -8.91 19.89 15.92
N GLU A 61 -8.64 20.80 16.87
CA GLU A 61 -8.17 22.15 16.59
C GLU A 61 -6.76 22.14 16.00
N LEU A 62 -5.85 21.34 16.57
CA LEU A 62 -4.50 21.14 16.08
C LEU A 62 -4.50 20.70 14.60
N LEU A 63 -5.26 19.65 14.27
CA LEU A 63 -5.34 19.16 12.89
C LEU A 63 -5.93 20.20 11.93
N THR A 64 -6.87 21.02 12.41
CA THR A 64 -7.48 22.09 11.61
C THR A 64 -6.46 23.20 11.33
N LYS A 65 -5.70 23.61 12.34
CA LYS A 65 -4.63 24.60 12.22
C LYS A 65 -3.50 24.10 11.33
N LEU A 66 -3.00 22.88 11.56
CA LEU A 66 -1.97 22.25 10.74
C LEU A 66 -2.39 22.17 9.28
N ALA A 67 -3.62 21.75 9.00
CA ALA A 67 -4.12 21.70 7.62
C ALA A 67 -4.12 23.08 6.95
N LYS A 68 -4.56 24.13 7.67
CA LYS A 68 -4.53 25.51 7.14
C LYS A 68 -3.10 25.97 6.86
N ASP A 69 -2.21 25.82 7.84
CA ASP A 69 -0.84 26.35 7.78
C ASP A 69 0.01 25.58 6.76
N LEU A 70 -0.10 24.25 6.73
CA LEU A 70 0.59 23.41 5.74
C LEU A 70 0.06 23.63 4.33
N LYS A 71 -1.26 23.82 4.16
CA LYS A 71 -1.85 24.15 2.85
C LYS A 71 -1.39 25.52 2.35
N LEU A 72 -1.25 26.50 3.24
CA LEU A 72 -0.71 27.81 2.89
C LEU A 72 0.76 27.73 2.46
N ARG A 73 1.57 26.92 3.16
CA ARG A 73 3.02 26.81 2.92
C ARG A 73 3.40 25.91 1.74
N TYR A 74 2.69 24.79 1.56
CA TYR A 74 3.07 23.73 0.63
C TYR A 74 1.99 23.43 -0.43
N GLY A 75 0.82 24.06 -0.34
CA GLY A 75 -0.21 23.97 -1.36
C GLY A 75 -1.12 22.74 -1.25
N LYS A 76 -1.48 22.18 -2.41
CA LYS A 76 -2.43 21.07 -2.53
C LYS A 76 -1.90 19.84 -1.79
N GLY A 77 -2.82 19.05 -1.23
CA GLY A 77 -2.49 17.84 -0.47
C GLY A 77 -2.60 18.02 1.04
N PHE A 78 -2.57 19.22 1.61
CA PHE A 78 -2.63 19.43 3.06
C PHE A 78 -4.02 19.82 3.59
N GLY A 79 -5.09 19.28 3.01
CA GLY A 79 -6.43 19.44 3.56
C GLY A 79 -6.61 18.69 4.89
N ARG A 80 -7.58 19.10 5.71
CA ARG A 80 -7.85 18.50 7.03
C ARG A 80 -7.98 16.98 6.99
N ARG A 81 -8.65 16.44 5.97
CA ARG A 81 -8.79 15.00 5.75
C ARG A 81 -7.42 14.33 5.57
N ASN A 82 -6.55 14.87 4.72
CA ASN A 82 -5.26 14.25 4.43
C ASN A 82 -4.31 14.30 5.63
N VAL A 83 -4.30 15.41 6.38
CA VAL A 83 -3.53 15.52 7.63
C VAL A 83 -4.03 14.50 8.67
N LEU A 84 -5.35 14.33 8.79
CA LEU A 84 -5.93 13.29 9.62
C LEU A 84 -5.54 11.88 9.16
N ASP A 85 -5.54 11.63 7.84
CA ASP A 85 -5.16 10.34 7.27
C ASP A 85 -3.65 10.05 7.50
N MET A 86 -2.77 11.06 7.41
CA MET A 86 -1.35 10.94 7.78
C MET A 86 -1.18 10.55 9.25
N ARG A 87 -1.91 11.21 10.17
CA ARG A 87 -1.94 10.85 11.59
C ARG A 87 -2.40 9.41 11.79
N ARG A 88 -3.53 9.02 11.17
CA ARG A 88 -4.07 7.65 11.23
C ARG A 88 -3.09 6.63 10.65
N PHE A 89 -2.34 7.01 9.63
CA PHE A 89 -1.34 6.16 9.01
C PHE A 89 -0.26 5.74 10.00
N TYR A 90 0.31 6.70 10.74
CA TYR A 90 1.30 6.40 11.76
C TYR A 90 0.73 5.52 12.88
N VAL A 91 -0.49 5.81 13.36
CA VAL A 91 -1.16 5.00 14.39
C VAL A 91 -1.39 3.56 13.93
N ALA A 92 -1.81 3.35 12.67
CA ALA A 92 -2.07 2.03 12.12
C ALA A 92 -0.78 1.26 11.78
N PHE A 93 0.31 1.96 11.46
CA PHE A 93 1.58 1.40 11.04
C PHE A 93 2.74 2.03 11.83
N PRO A 94 2.89 1.78 13.14
CA PRO A 94 3.85 2.49 13.98
C PRO A 94 5.33 2.20 13.66
N LYS A 95 5.61 1.20 12.81
CA LYS A 95 6.96 0.80 12.40
C LYS A 95 7.13 0.97 10.90
N TRP A 96 7.89 1.98 10.47
CA TRP A 96 8.17 2.24 9.06
C TRP A 96 8.68 1.00 8.30
N GLN A 97 9.51 0.17 8.91
CA GLN A 97 10.08 -1.03 8.30
C GLN A 97 9.03 -2.07 7.85
N THR A 98 7.80 -1.96 8.37
CA THR A 98 6.69 -2.83 7.98
C THR A 98 5.85 -2.27 6.83
N VAL A 99 6.04 -1.01 6.48
CA VAL A 99 5.33 -0.33 5.40
C VAL A 99 5.95 -0.72 4.06
N SER A 100 5.15 -1.33 3.19
CA SER A 100 5.61 -1.74 1.87
C SER A 100 5.58 -0.59 0.88
N ALA A 101 6.75 -0.24 0.32
CA ALA A 101 6.89 0.71 -0.78
C ALA A 101 6.22 0.24 -2.11
N LYS A 102 5.75 -1.01 -2.17
CA LYS A 102 4.96 -1.52 -3.30
C LYS A 102 3.54 -0.94 -3.33
N LEU A 103 3.06 -0.43 -2.20
CA LEU A 103 1.76 0.23 -2.09
C LEU A 103 1.97 1.75 -2.16
N SER A 104 1.05 2.43 -2.84
CA SER A 104 1.05 3.90 -2.88
C SER A 104 0.22 4.51 -1.77
N TRP A 105 0.35 5.83 -1.57
CA TRP A 105 -0.46 6.56 -0.59
C TRP A 105 -1.96 6.32 -0.74
N SER A 106 -2.46 6.21 -1.98
CA SER A 106 -3.87 5.95 -2.23
C SER A 106 -4.32 4.55 -1.79
N HIS A 107 -3.43 3.54 -1.81
CA HIS A 107 -3.73 2.24 -1.23
C HIS A 107 -3.86 2.34 0.28
N PHE A 108 -2.94 3.06 0.93
CA PHE A 108 -3.00 3.26 2.38
C PHE A 108 -4.26 4.01 2.82
N ILE A 109 -4.71 5.02 2.07
CA ILE A 109 -6.00 5.68 2.34
C ILE A 109 -7.15 4.66 2.35
N VAL A 110 -7.19 3.75 1.39
CA VAL A 110 -8.23 2.69 1.33
C VAL A 110 -8.11 1.75 2.53
N LEU A 111 -6.89 1.29 2.83
CA LEU A 111 -6.64 0.38 3.96
C LEU A 111 -6.98 1.01 5.31
N LEU A 112 -6.74 2.32 5.49
CA LEU A 112 -7.10 3.05 6.70
C LEU A 112 -8.62 3.17 6.91
N GLY A 113 -9.42 2.94 5.87
CA GLY A 113 -10.87 2.82 5.98
C GLY A 113 -11.33 1.51 6.64
N ILE A 114 -10.45 0.51 6.76
CA ILE A 114 -10.76 -0.79 7.35
C ILE A 114 -10.43 -0.73 8.85
N SER A 115 -11.45 -0.78 9.70
CA SER A 115 -11.27 -0.70 11.16
C SER A 115 -10.58 -1.93 11.75
N ASP A 116 -10.95 -3.14 11.29
CA ASP A 116 -10.37 -4.39 11.77
C ASP A 116 -8.94 -4.59 11.25
N GLU A 117 -8.00 -4.82 12.17
CA GLU A 117 -6.58 -4.96 11.85
C GLU A 117 -6.29 -6.25 11.06
N VAL A 118 -7.01 -7.34 11.35
CA VAL A 118 -6.80 -8.64 10.71
C VAL A 118 -7.19 -8.55 9.23
N THR A 119 -8.36 -8.00 8.95
CA THR A 119 -8.87 -7.71 7.60
C THR A 119 -7.95 -6.74 6.87
N ARG A 120 -7.52 -5.65 7.52
CA ARG A 120 -6.61 -4.66 6.91
C ARG A 120 -5.30 -5.30 6.47
N LYS A 121 -4.69 -6.11 7.34
CA LYS A 121 -3.44 -6.84 7.03
C LYS A 121 -3.62 -7.85 5.91
N PHE A 122 -4.75 -8.56 5.86
CA PHE A 122 -5.06 -9.44 4.73
C PHE A 122 -5.06 -8.67 3.42
N TYR A 123 -5.81 -7.57 3.33
CA TYR A 123 -5.91 -6.78 2.10
C TYR A 123 -4.58 -6.10 1.73
N GLU A 124 -3.79 -5.64 2.70
CA GLU A 124 -2.44 -5.14 2.49
C GLU A 124 -1.57 -6.23 1.82
N LYS A 125 -1.53 -7.44 2.39
CA LYS A 125 -0.73 -8.54 1.84
C LYS A 125 -1.23 -9.02 0.50
N GLN A 126 -2.55 -9.14 0.32
CA GLN A 126 -3.10 -9.57 -0.96
C GLN A 126 -2.81 -8.57 -2.08
N ALA A 127 -2.96 -7.27 -1.79
CA ALA A 127 -2.62 -6.23 -2.76
C ALA A 127 -1.14 -6.26 -3.16
N ILE A 128 -0.24 -6.54 -2.22
CA ILE A 128 1.20 -6.68 -2.50
C ILE A 128 1.49 -7.94 -3.33
N ASN A 129 0.87 -9.06 -3.00
CA ASN A 129 1.12 -10.35 -3.64
C ASN A 129 0.62 -10.37 -5.08
N GLU A 130 -0.58 -9.82 -5.32
CA GLU A 130 -1.22 -9.83 -6.64
C GLU A 130 -0.97 -8.53 -7.44
N ASN A 131 -0.15 -7.62 -6.92
CA ASN A 131 0.11 -6.30 -7.51
C ASN A 131 -1.19 -5.54 -7.85
N TRP A 132 -2.16 -5.54 -6.93
CA TRP A 132 -3.42 -4.84 -7.15
C TRP A 132 -3.20 -3.34 -7.30
N SER A 133 -3.88 -2.77 -8.28
CA SER A 133 -4.10 -1.32 -8.30
C SER A 133 -5.05 -0.93 -7.16
N LYS A 134 -5.07 0.37 -6.82
CA LYS A 134 -6.02 0.93 -5.85
C LYS A 134 -7.46 0.54 -6.18
N ARG A 135 -7.82 0.56 -7.47
CA ARG A 135 -9.17 0.20 -7.95
C ARG A 135 -9.50 -1.27 -7.72
N GLU A 136 -8.54 -2.15 -7.95
CA GLU A 136 -8.74 -3.59 -7.70
C GLU A 136 -8.81 -3.88 -6.20
N LEU A 137 -7.97 -3.23 -5.39
CA LEU A 137 -8.09 -3.29 -3.93
C LEU A 137 -9.49 -2.88 -3.45
N GLU A 138 -10.01 -1.73 -3.92
CA GLU A 138 -11.38 -1.28 -3.61
C GLU A 138 -12.43 -2.30 -4.06
N ARG A 139 -12.30 -2.86 -5.26
CA ARG A 139 -13.21 -3.89 -5.78
C ARG A 139 -13.21 -5.14 -4.89
N GLN A 140 -12.03 -5.60 -4.47
CA GLN A 140 -11.89 -6.82 -3.67
C GLN A 140 -12.41 -6.63 -2.24
N ILE A 141 -12.25 -5.43 -1.68
CA ILE A 141 -12.89 -5.02 -0.42
C ILE A 141 -14.40 -5.02 -0.57
N ASN A 142 -14.94 -4.38 -1.61
CA ASN A 142 -16.38 -4.31 -1.86
C ASN A 142 -17.01 -5.69 -2.13
N SER A 143 -16.22 -6.66 -2.59
CA SER A 143 -16.65 -8.06 -2.77
C SER A 143 -16.55 -8.93 -1.52
N SER A 144 -16.15 -8.35 -0.38
CA SER A 144 -15.93 -9.04 0.89
C SER A 144 -15.05 -10.29 0.74
N LEU A 145 -13.98 -10.18 -0.05
CA LEU A 145 -13.06 -11.30 -0.31
C LEU A 145 -12.55 -11.93 0.99
N PHE A 146 -12.16 -11.11 1.97
CA PHE A 146 -11.65 -11.61 3.24
C PHE A 146 -12.70 -12.46 3.96
N GLU A 147 -13.92 -11.93 4.11
CA GLU A 147 -15.01 -12.60 4.80
C GLU A 147 -15.37 -13.91 4.10
N ARG A 148 -15.46 -13.91 2.77
CA ARG A 148 -15.71 -15.13 1.98
C ARG A 148 -14.65 -16.20 2.20
N LEU A 149 -13.38 -15.80 2.30
CA LEU A 149 -12.26 -16.71 2.56
C LEU A 149 -12.15 -17.13 4.03
N ALA A 150 -12.66 -16.33 4.95
CA ALA A 150 -12.66 -16.62 6.38
C ALA A 150 -13.78 -17.60 6.79
N LEU A 151 -14.93 -17.58 6.10
CA LEU A 151 -16.09 -18.44 6.40
C LEU A 151 -15.79 -19.94 6.41
N SER A 152 -14.80 -20.39 5.61
CA SER A 152 -14.41 -21.80 5.51
C SER A 152 -13.17 -22.17 6.34
N ARG A 153 -12.70 -21.28 7.22
CA ARG A 153 -11.44 -21.45 7.95
C ARG A 153 -11.61 -21.32 9.47
N ASP A 154 -10.77 -22.05 10.20
CA ASP A 154 -10.64 -21.91 11.64
C ASP A 154 -9.83 -20.64 12.02
N LYS A 155 -9.75 -20.35 13.32
CA LYS A 155 -9.02 -19.18 13.83
C LYS A 155 -7.55 -19.14 13.37
N LYS A 156 -6.88 -20.31 13.28
CA LYS A 156 -5.50 -20.39 12.78
C LYS A 156 -5.43 -20.07 11.28
N GLY A 157 -6.35 -20.58 10.48
CA GLY A 157 -6.45 -20.30 9.04
C GLY A 157 -6.71 -18.82 8.74
N VAL A 158 -7.58 -18.16 9.52
CA VAL A 158 -7.84 -16.71 9.38
C VAL A 158 -6.59 -15.88 9.71
N LEU A 159 -5.85 -16.25 10.76
CA LEU A 159 -4.57 -15.60 11.08
C LEU A 159 -3.52 -15.80 10.00
N GLN A 160 -3.48 -16.97 9.33
CA GLN A 160 -2.57 -17.21 8.22
C GLN A 160 -2.91 -16.37 7.00
N LEU A 161 -4.20 -16.23 6.66
CA LEU A 161 -4.66 -15.33 5.60
C LEU A 161 -4.16 -13.90 5.82
N SER A 162 -4.30 -13.39 7.05
CA SER A 162 -3.86 -12.03 7.38
C SER A 162 -2.35 -11.83 7.23
N LYS A 163 -1.55 -12.86 7.53
CA LYS A 163 -0.07 -12.78 7.46
C LYS A 163 0.48 -12.98 6.05
N LYS A 164 -0.10 -13.89 5.27
CA LYS A 164 0.45 -14.33 3.98
C LYS A 164 -0.38 -13.91 2.77
N GLY A 165 -1.59 -13.42 2.97
CA GLY A 165 -2.60 -13.36 1.93
C GLY A 165 -3.16 -14.75 1.60
N ASN A 166 -4.01 -14.81 0.60
CA ASN A 166 -4.44 -16.05 -0.04
C ASN A 166 -3.40 -16.45 -1.10
N VAL A 167 -2.67 -17.52 -0.82
CA VAL A 167 -1.74 -18.12 -1.78
C VAL A 167 -2.54 -19.04 -2.69
N THR A 168 -2.86 -18.60 -3.90
CA THR A 168 -3.41 -19.46 -4.94
C THR A 168 -2.25 -20.17 -5.64
N PHE A 169 -2.12 -21.49 -5.42
CA PHE A 169 -1.23 -22.29 -6.25
C PHE A 169 -1.79 -22.34 -7.67
N TYR A 170 -1.01 -21.93 -8.66
CA TYR A 170 -1.36 -22.19 -10.05
C TYR A 170 -1.29 -23.71 -10.28
N PRO A 171 -2.25 -24.35 -10.98
CA PRO A 171 -2.24 -25.79 -11.23
C PRO A 171 -0.95 -26.31 -11.89
N LYS A 172 -0.20 -25.44 -12.59
CA LYS A 172 1.11 -25.79 -13.16
C LYS A 172 2.21 -26.05 -12.11
N GLU A 173 2.03 -25.64 -10.86
CA GLU A 173 2.96 -25.90 -9.75
C GLU A 173 2.56 -27.11 -8.90
N VAL A 174 1.35 -27.66 -9.11
CA VAL A 174 0.85 -28.84 -8.37
C VAL A 174 1.28 -30.16 -9.03
N ILE A 175 1.84 -30.11 -10.25
CA ILE A 175 2.41 -31.29 -10.91
C ILE A 175 3.89 -31.37 -10.56
N LYS A 176 4.19 -31.96 -9.39
CA LYS A 176 5.38 -32.78 -9.13
C LYS A 176 5.25 -33.41 -7.75
N ASP A 177 4.47 -34.50 -7.68
CA ASP A 177 5.02 -35.75 -7.14
C ASP A 177 4.21 -36.96 -7.64
N PRO A 178 4.65 -37.66 -8.71
CA PRO A 178 3.99 -38.86 -9.20
C PRO A 178 4.55 -40.15 -8.59
N TYR A 179 4.96 -40.15 -7.31
CA TYR A 179 5.42 -41.38 -6.65
C TYR A 179 5.02 -41.46 -5.19
N VAL A 180 3.81 -41.97 -4.94
CA VAL A 180 3.56 -42.84 -3.79
C VAL A 180 2.69 -44.00 -4.28
N LEU A 181 3.33 -44.97 -4.92
CA LEU A 181 2.92 -46.36 -4.90
C LEU A 181 4.08 -47.11 -4.25
N ASP A 182 3.90 -47.44 -2.97
CA ASP A 182 4.38 -48.66 -2.33
C ASP A 182 3.39 -48.99 -1.19
#